data_AF-A0A7W0X4C9-F1
#
_entry.id   AF-A0A7W0X4C9-F1
#
_cell.length_a   1.000
_cell.length_b   1.000
_cell.length_c   1.000
_cell.angle_alpha   90.00
_cell.angle_beta   90.00
_cell.angle_gamma   90.00
#
_symmetry.space_group_name_H-M   'P 1'
#
loop_
_entity.id
_entity.type
_entity.pdbx_description
1 polymer ?
#
loop_
_entity_poly.entity_id
_entity_poly.type
_entity_poly.pdbx_seq_one_letter_code
_entity_poly.pdbx_strand_id
1 'polypeptide(L)' 'RKLKLQELFVLTTKSSHWFLERGFRVATVADLPQQKKALYNYQRKSLVYRKSF' A
#
# COMPACT_ATOMS: atom_id res chain seq x y z
N ARG A 1 7.86 -13.75 -17.97
CA ARG A 1 7.24 -12.44 -18.27
C ARG A 1 7.34 -11.57 -17.02
N LYS A 2 8.09 -10.46 -17.04
CA LYS A 2 8.01 -9.45 -15.96
C LYS A 2 6.66 -8.74 -16.11
N LEU A 3 5.78 -8.86 -15.12
CA LEU A 3 4.60 -8.01 -15.03
C LEU A 3 5.12 -6.57 -14.85
N LYS A 4 4.76 -5.66 -15.76
CA LYS A 4 5.10 -4.23 -15.68
C LYS A 4 4.26 -3.58 -14.56
N LEU A 5 4.57 -3.93 -13.33
CA LEU A 5 3.98 -3.30 -12.15
C LEU A 5 4.59 -1.90 -12.02
N GLN A 6 3.76 -0.88 -12.15
CA GLN A 6 4.19 0.52 -12.00
C GLN A 6 4.24 0.92 -10.51
N GLU A 7 3.35 0.35 -9.71
CA GLU A 7 3.20 0.67 -8.29
C GLU A 7 2.87 -0.58 -7.48
N LEU A 8 3.40 -0.63 -6.26
CA LEU A 8 3.15 -1.67 -5.28
C LEU A 8 2.50 -1.05 -4.05
N PHE A 9 1.36 -1.58 -3.63
CA PHE A 9 0.67 -1.19 -2.41
C PHE A 9 0.81 -2.28 -1.35
N VAL A 10 1.10 -1.88 -0.12
CA VAL A 10 1.24 -2.76 1.05
C VAL A 10 0.33 -2.26 2.16
N LEU A 11 -0.39 -3.18 2.77
CA LEU A 11 -1.27 -2.91 3.91
C LEU A 11 -0.70 -3.64 5.11
N THR A 12 -0.21 -2.91 6.12
CA THR A 12 0.33 -3.53 7.34
C THR A 12 -0.16 -2.79 8.57
N THR A 13 -0.42 -3.51 9.66
CA THR A 13 -0.75 -2.92 10.98
C THR A 13 0.47 -2.83 11.89
N LYS A 14 1.60 -3.45 11.50
CA LYS A 14 2.85 -3.53 12.26
C LYS A 14 4.05 -3.32 11.32
N SER A 15 5.17 -2.85 11.85
CA SER A 15 6.44 -2.71 11.12
C SER A 15 6.41 -1.73 9.92
N SER A 16 5.76 -0.58 10.11
CA SER A 16 5.75 0.54 9.15
C SER A 16 7.15 1.08 8.80
N HIS A 17 8.02 1.20 9.80
CA HIS A 17 9.35 1.81 9.66
C HIS A 17 10.21 1.11 8.58
N TRP A 18 10.19 -0.22 8.57
CA TRP A 18 10.95 -1.02 7.62
C TRP A 18 10.52 -0.77 6.16
N PHE A 19 9.24 -0.46 5.92
CA PHE A 19 8.77 -0.11 4.58
C PHE A 19 9.27 1.26 4.17
N LEU A 20 9.28 2.24 5.08
CA LEU A 20 9.82 3.57 4.82
C LEU A 20 11.30 3.50 4.40
N GLU A 21 12.11 2.69 5.10
CA GLU A 21 13.52 2.49 4.78
C GLU A 21 13.74 1.81 3.42
N ARG A 22 12.81 0.96 2.96
CA ARG A 22 12.85 0.33 1.63
C ARG A 22 12.33 1.23 0.50
N GLY A 23 12.08 2.51 0.80
CA GLY A 23 11.59 3.48 -0.15
C GLY A 23 10.10 3.40 -0.43
N PHE A 24 9.32 2.73 0.44
CA PHE A 24 7.88 2.92 0.44
C PHE A 24 7.54 4.26 1.08
N ARG A 25 6.45 4.87 0.61
CA ARG A 25 5.89 6.09 1.19
C ARG A 25 4.57 5.76 1.85
N VAL A 26 4.24 6.51 2.91
CA VAL A 26 2.89 6.45 3.50
C VAL A 26 1.90 6.81 2.40
N ALA A 27 0.90 5.95 2.23
CA ALA A 27 -0.22 6.18 1.34
C ALA A 27 -1.50 6.06 2.16
N THR A 28 -2.60 6.56 1.63
CA THR A 28 -3.90 6.42 2.27
C THR A 28 -4.76 5.44 1.49
N VAL A 29 -5.83 4.97 2.12
CA VAL A 29 -6.87 4.18 1.44
C VAL A 29 -7.51 4.97 0.29
N ALA A 30 -7.40 6.30 0.30
CA ALA A 30 -7.86 7.15 -0.79
C ALA A 30 -6.97 7.07 -2.04
N ASP A 31 -5.68 6.76 -1.88
CA ASP A 31 -4.72 6.58 -2.98
C ASP A 31 -4.82 5.20 -3.65
N LEU A 32 -5.59 4.28 -3.06
CA LEU A 32 -5.82 2.97 -3.66
C LEU A 32 -6.72 3.10 -4.89
N PRO A 33 -6.47 2.29 -5.95
CA PRO A 33 -7.39 2.17 -7.06
C PRO A 33 -8.81 1.86 -6.56
N GLN A 34 -9.83 2.47 -7.17
CA GLN A 34 -11.22 2.39 -6.71
C GLN A 34 -11.71 0.95 -6.46
N GLN A 35 -11.29 0.02 -7.31
CA GLN A 35 -11.58 -1.41 -7.18
C GLN A 35 -10.99 -2.04 -5.91
N LYS A 36 -9.78 -1.63 -5.50
CA LYS A 36 -9.11 -2.08 -4.26
C LYS A 36 -9.63 -1.34 -3.04
N LYS A 37 -10.03 -0.08 -3.18
CA LYS A 37 -10.67 0.73 -2.13
C LYS A 37 -12.00 0.11 -1.68
N ALA A 38 -12.81 -0.39 -2.61
CA ALA A 38 -14.06 -1.08 -2.29
C ALA A 38 -13.86 -2.39 -1.51
N LEU A 39 -12.74 -3.09 -1.75
CA LEU A 39 -12.35 -4.31 -1.04
C LEU A 39 -11.59 -4.04 0.25
N TYR A 40 -11.26 -2.78 0.55
CA TYR A 40 -10.50 -2.43 1.73
C TYR A 40 -11.36 -2.58 2.98
N ASN A 41 -10.97 -3.48 3.87
CA ASN A 41 -11.67 -3.68 5.14
C ASN A 41 -11.29 -2.58 6.14
N TYR A 42 -12.10 -1.53 6.20
CA TYR A 42 -11.95 -0.39 7.12
C TYR A 42 -11.92 -0.79 8.60
N GLN A 43 -12.46 -1.95 8.99
CA GLN A 43 -12.43 -2.41 10.39
C GLN A 43 -11.01 -2.75 10.86
N ARG A 44 -10.10 -3.12 9.95
CA ARG A 44 -8.73 -3.52 10.33
C ARG A 44 -7.77 -2.34 10.52
N LYS A 45 -8.16 -1.11 10.11
CA LYS A 45 -7.34 0.12 10.18
C LYS A 45 -5.87 -0.10 9.78
N SER A 46 -5.61 -0.88 8.74
CA SER A 46 -4.24 -1.16 8.28
C SER A 46 -3.59 0.09 7.70
N LEU A 47 -2.34 0.37 8.09
CA LEU A 47 -1.56 1.44 7.47
C LEU A 47 -1.26 1.04 6.02
N VAL A 48 -1.43 1.98 5.09
CA VAL A 48 -1.19 1.76 3.67
C VAL A 48 0.16 2.40 3.31
N TYR A 49 0.94 1.66 2.54
CA TYR A 49 2.22 2.11 2.00
C TYR A 49 2.21 1.89 0.50
N ARG A 50 2.80 2.80 -0.26
CA ARG A 50 3.01 2.62 -1.70
C ARG A 50 4.48 2.76 -2.06
N LYS A 51 4.91 1.98 -3.06
CA LYS A 51 6.22 2.12 -3.71
C LYS A 51 6.01 2.14 -5.21
N SER A 52 6.42 3.22 -5.85
CA SER A 52 6.58 3.26 -7.30
C SER A 52 7.90 2.57 -7.67
N PHE A 53 7.90 1.81 -8.77
CA PHE A 53 9.12 1.20 -9.31
C PHE A 53 9.87 2.15 -10.24
#